data_AF-A0A959V111-F1
#
_entry.id   AF-A0A959V111-F1
#
_cell.length_a   1.000
_cell.length_b   1.000
_cell.length_c   1.000
_cell.angle_alpha   90.00
_cell.angle_beta   90.00
_cell.angle_gamma   90.00
#
_symmetry.space_group_name_H-M   'P 1'
#
loop_
_entity.id
_entity.type
_entity.pdbx_description
1 polymer ?
#
loop_
_entity_poly.entity_id
_entity_poly.type
_entity_poly.pdbx_seq_one_letter_code
_entity_poly.pdbx_strand_id
1 'polypeptide(L)'
;GDDELFAQIVLAGNLLELPGHLDAGQDRRVTTLAISKFAEVFGRPAAEMEQDVNDLKSVMGRLNHPSRNTVRAMGKAVFHQYDLYRIQESYFRDLKAPNPIILKRLNGLMNWMLWDWKEYQDQFRITTH
;
A
#
# COMPACT_ATOMS: atom_id res chain seq x y z
N GLY A 1 -11.30 5.01 -10.61
CA GLY A 1 -12.10 3.77 -10.80
C GLY A 1 -11.59 2.66 -9.88
N ASP A 2 -12.14 1.44 -9.92
CA ASP A 2 -11.68 0.34 -9.04
C ASP A 2 -10.18 0.04 -9.24
N ASP A 3 -9.70 -0.05 -10.48
CA ASP A 3 -8.28 -0.30 -10.78
C ASP A 3 -7.33 0.78 -10.22
N GLU A 4 -7.78 2.03 -10.21
CA GLU A 4 -7.02 3.16 -9.66
C GLU A 4 -6.89 3.05 -8.15
N LEU A 5 -7.99 2.77 -7.45
CA LEU A 5 -7.98 2.57 -6.00
C LEU A 5 -7.05 1.41 -5.61
N PHE A 6 -7.07 0.31 -6.38
CA PHE A 6 -6.12 -0.78 -6.17
C PHE A 6 -4.67 -0.34 -6.35
N ALA A 7 -4.38 0.37 -7.44
CA ALA A 7 -3.04 0.90 -7.72
C ALA A 7 -2.56 1.85 -6.61
N GLN A 8 -3.45 2.70 -6.08
CA GLN A 8 -3.15 3.59 -4.95
C GLN A 8 -2.83 2.81 -3.67
N ILE A 9 -3.53 1.71 -3.38
CA ILE A 9 -3.22 0.82 -2.26
C ILE A 9 -1.83 0.20 -2.43
N VAL A 10 -1.51 -0.27 -3.64
CA VAL A 10 -0.18 -0.82 -3.96
C VAL A 10 0.92 0.23 -3.79
N LEU A 11 0.69 1.44 -4.30
CA LEU A 11 1.61 2.56 -4.15
C LEU A 11 1.81 2.92 -2.67
N ALA A 12 0.72 3.11 -1.91
CA ALA A 12 0.78 3.43 -0.49
C ALA A 12 1.58 2.39 0.31
N GLY A 13 1.37 1.10 0.04
CA GLY A 13 2.14 0.01 0.65
C GLY A 13 3.63 0.11 0.37
N ASN A 14 4.02 0.31 -0.88
CA ASN A 14 5.43 0.46 -1.27
C ASN A 14 6.09 1.70 -0.63
N LEU A 15 5.38 2.82 -0.58
CA LEU A 15 5.90 4.05 0.04
C LEU A 15 5.96 3.98 1.58
N LEU A 16 5.31 3.00 2.22
CA LEU A 16 5.48 2.74 3.66
C LEU A 16 6.78 2.00 3.97
N GLU A 17 7.28 1.18 3.04
CA GLU A 17 8.55 0.45 3.20
C GLU A 17 9.78 1.33 2.94
N LEU A 18 9.62 2.37 2.11
CA LEU A 18 10.70 3.26 1.65
C LEU A 18 11.69 3.73 2.75
N PRO A 19 11.23 4.24 3.92
CA PRO A 19 12.14 4.72 4.95
C PRO A 19 13.05 3.64 5.56
N GLY A 20 12.71 2.36 5.40
CA GLY A 20 13.56 1.24 5.81
C GLY A 20 14.64 0.86 4.79
N HIS A 21 14.56 1.41 3.58
CA HIS A 21 15.41 1.03 2.45
C HIS A 21 16.24 2.17 1.86
N LEU A 22 15.83 3.43 2.02
CA LEU A 22 16.52 4.59 1.45
C LEU A 22 16.77 5.67 2.50
N ASP A 23 17.81 6.46 2.28
CA ASP A 23 18.10 7.65 3.09
C ASP A 23 16.98 8.71 2.94
N ALA A 24 16.79 9.52 3.99
CA ALA A 24 15.69 10.51 4.12
C ALA A 24 15.62 11.61 3.04
N GLY A 25 16.62 11.71 2.15
CA GLY A 25 16.57 12.57 0.96
C GLY A 25 16.19 11.80 -0.32
N GLN A 26 16.53 10.52 -0.39
CA GLN A 26 16.25 9.66 -1.54
C GLN A 26 14.82 9.13 -1.48
N ASP A 27 14.32 8.75 -0.30
CA ASP A 27 12.94 8.30 -0.09
C ASP A 27 11.92 9.36 -0.55
N ARG A 28 12.14 10.64 -0.25
CA ARG A 28 11.29 11.76 -0.66
C ARG A 28 11.26 11.91 -2.17
N ARG A 29 12.44 11.85 -2.81
CA ARG A 29 12.55 11.95 -4.28
C ARG A 29 11.84 10.79 -4.97
N VAL A 30 12.02 9.57 -4.49
CA VAL A 30 11.33 8.39 -5.02
C VAL A 30 9.83 8.49 -4.80
N THR A 31 9.40 8.96 -3.62
CA THR A 31 7.99 9.20 -3.31
C THR A 31 7.34 10.17 -4.30
N THR A 32 7.93 11.36 -4.48
CA THR A 32 7.40 12.36 -5.42
C THR A 32 7.33 11.84 -6.85
N LEU A 33 8.38 11.13 -7.31
CA LEU A 33 8.42 10.57 -8.66
C LEU A 33 7.39 9.46 -8.86
N ALA A 34 7.23 8.56 -7.88
CA ALA A 34 6.26 7.47 -7.96
C ALA A 34 4.82 8.01 -8.00
N ILE A 35 4.50 8.97 -7.12
CA ILE A 35 3.18 9.64 -7.11
C ILE A 35 2.92 10.33 -8.45
N SER A 36 3.91 11.08 -8.98
CA SER A 36 3.75 11.80 -10.25
C SER A 36 3.48 10.83 -11.42
N LYS A 37 4.20 9.70 -11.48
CA LYS A 37 3.99 8.69 -12.52
C LYS A 37 2.61 8.02 -12.43
N PHE A 38 2.15 7.70 -11.22
CA PHE A 38 0.81 7.14 -11.05
C PHE A 38 -0.27 8.17 -11.41
N ALA A 39 -0.10 9.43 -11.00
CA ALA A 39 -1.01 10.51 -11.36
C ALA A 39 -1.11 10.70 -12.88
N GLU A 40 0.02 10.66 -13.59
CA GLU A 40 0.07 10.72 -15.06
C GLU A 40 -0.69 9.56 -15.71
N VAL A 41 -0.47 8.31 -15.26
CA VAL A 41 -1.16 7.12 -15.77
C VAL A 41 -2.67 7.22 -15.65
N PHE A 42 -3.16 7.79 -14.55
CA PHE A 42 -4.60 7.97 -14.30
C PHE A 42 -5.15 9.32 -14.77
N GLY A 43 -4.31 10.18 -15.38
CA GLY A 43 -4.73 11.50 -15.88
C GLY A 43 -5.18 12.47 -14.79
N ARG A 44 -4.59 12.39 -13.59
CA ARG A 44 -4.96 13.21 -12.42
C ARG A 44 -3.85 14.18 -12.00
N PRO A 45 -4.19 15.27 -11.31
CA PRO A 45 -3.18 16.13 -10.69
C PRO A 45 -2.36 15.36 -9.65
N ALA A 46 -1.03 15.52 -9.68
CA ALA A 46 -0.13 14.84 -8.73
C ALA A 46 -0.45 15.15 -7.27
N ALA A 47 -0.88 16.38 -6.96
CA ALA A 47 -1.28 16.78 -5.61
C ALA A 47 -2.50 16.02 -5.08
N GLU A 48 -3.48 15.72 -5.95
CA GLU A 48 -4.63 14.90 -5.54
C GLU A 48 -4.22 13.45 -5.30
N MET A 49 -3.38 12.89 -6.18
CA MET A 49 -2.85 11.54 -6.00
C MET A 49 -2.03 11.42 -4.72
N GLU A 50 -1.23 12.45 -4.40
CA GLU A 50 -0.47 12.52 -3.15
C GLU A 50 -1.40 12.50 -1.93
N GLN A 51 -2.47 13.30 -1.96
CA GLN A 51 -3.46 13.34 -0.88
C GLN A 51 -4.12 11.98 -0.68
N ASP A 52 -4.62 11.35 -1.75
CA ASP A 52 -5.27 10.05 -1.70
C ASP A 52 -4.35 8.96 -1.14
N VAL A 53 -3.08 8.96 -1.56
CA VAL A 53 -2.07 8.01 -1.07
C VAL A 53 -1.76 8.24 0.41
N ASN A 54 -1.66 9.49 0.86
CA ASN A 54 -1.44 9.81 2.28
C ASN A 54 -2.63 9.43 3.16
N ASP A 55 -3.84 9.61 2.67
CA ASP A 55 -5.06 9.17 3.34
C ASP A 55 -5.11 7.64 3.44
N LEU A 56 -4.73 6.93 2.38
CA LEU A 56 -4.60 5.47 2.40
C LEU A 56 -3.54 4.97 3.39
N LYS A 57 -2.37 5.61 3.44
CA LYS A 57 -1.33 5.29 4.45
C LYS A 57 -1.88 5.43 5.88
N SER A 58 -2.66 6.48 6.12
CA SER A 58 -3.31 6.72 7.42
C SER A 58 -4.36 5.65 7.74
N VAL A 59 -5.20 5.28 6.77
CA VAL A 59 -6.18 4.17 6.89
C VAL A 59 -5.47 2.85 7.19
N MET A 60 -4.41 2.52 6.44
CA MET A 60 -3.58 1.34 6.64
C MET A 60 -3.02 1.27 8.07
N GLY A 61 -2.47 2.39 8.57
CA GLY A 61 -1.97 2.49 9.94
C GLY A 61 -3.04 2.18 10.99
N ARG A 62 -4.23 2.79 10.88
CA ARG A 62 -5.35 2.54 11.81
C ARG A 62 -5.84 1.10 11.76
N LEU A 63 -6.07 0.57 10.55
CA LEU A 63 -6.59 -0.80 10.37
C LEU A 63 -5.57 -1.85 10.85
N ASN A 64 -4.27 -1.58 10.70
CA ASN A 64 -3.24 -2.57 11.00
C ASN A 64 -2.80 -2.60 12.47
N HIS A 65 -3.08 -1.54 13.24
CA HIS A 65 -2.70 -1.46 14.66
C HIS A 65 -3.11 -2.73 15.45
N PRO A 66 -2.23 -3.27 16.32
CA PRO A 66 -0.89 -2.79 16.67
C PRO A 66 0.24 -3.28 15.74
N SER A 67 -0.07 -4.01 14.67
CA SER A 67 0.94 -4.52 13.74
C SER A 67 1.53 -3.43 12.85
N ARG A 68 2.81 -3.57 12.50
CA ARG A 68 3.51 -2.76 11.50
C ARG A 68 3.76 -3.51 10.19
N ASN A 69 3.20 -4.70 10.01
CA ASN A 69 3.42 -5.49 8.79
C ASN A 69 2.63 -4.88 7.62
N THR A 70 3.34 -4.34 6.63
CA THR A 70 2.76 -3.60 5.49
C THR A 70 1.86 -4.47 4.63
N VAL A 71 2.24 -5.71 4.34
CA VAL A 71 1.40 -6.66 3.57
C VAL A 71 0.03 -6.86 4.23
N ARG A 72 0.00 -7.02 5.56
CA ARG A 72 -1.24 -7.12 6.33
C ARG A 72 -2.04 -5.81 6.30
N ALA A 73 -1.37 -4.66 6.31
CA ALA A 73 -2.00 -3.36 6.19
C ALA A 73 -2.69 -3.20 4.82
N MET A 74 -2.00 -3.55 3.74
CA MET A 74 -2.52 -3.54 2.37
C MET A 74 -3.73 -4.46 2.24
N GLY A 75 -3.64 -5.70 2.74
CA GLY A 75 -4.75 -6.65 2.70
C GLY A 75 -5.99 -6.14 3.43
N LYS A 76 -5.81 -5.54 4.61
CA LYS A 76 -6.91 -4.90 5.34
C LYS A 76 -7.47 -3.66 4.62
N ALA A 77 -6.61 -2.87 3.96
CA ALA A 77 -7.04 -1.71 3.19
C ALA A 77 -7.90 -2.10 1.98
N VAL A 78 -7.49 -3.12 1.21
CA VAL A 78 -8.35 -3.68 0.15
C VAL A 78 -9.68 -4.15 0.74
N PHE A 79 -9.64 -4.88 1.85
CA PHE A 79 -10.85 -5.37 2.48
C PHE A 79 -11.82 -4.25 2.88
N HIS A 80 -11.27 -3.14 3.37
CA HIS A 80 -12.03 -1.98 3.82
C HIS A 80 -12.55 -1.10 2.67
N GLN A 81 -11.67 -0.73 1.74
CA GLN A 81 -11.99 0.23 0.69
C GLN A 81 -12.98 -0.33 -0.35
N TYR A 82 -12.95 -1.65 -0.58
CA TYR A 82 -13.91 -2.34 -1.45
C TYR A 82 -15.15 -2.86 -0.71
N ASP A 83 -15.28 -2.54 0.57
CA ASP A 83 -16.35 -3.01 1.46
C ASP A 83 -16.59 -4.53 1.36
N LEU A 84 -15.50 -5.30 1.39
CA LEU A 84 -15.57 -6.76 1.25
C LEU A 84 -16.17 -7.45 2.49
N TYR A 85 -16.42 -6.71 3.57
CA TYR A 85 -17.11 -7.22 4.75
C TYR A 85 -18.52 -7.71 4.41
N ARG A 86 -19.22 -7.01 3.52
CA ARG A 86 -20.61 -7.32 3.14
C ARG A 86 -20.80 -8.67 2.45
N ILE A 87 -19.75 -9.21 1.84
CA ILE A 87 -19.79 -10.47 1.08
C ILE A 87 -19.31 -11.68 1.89
N GLN A 88 -19.00 -11.50 3.19
CA GLN A 88 -18.61 -12.60 4.08
C GLN A 88 -19.80 -13.21 4.81
N GLU A 89 -19.56 -14.36 5.44
CA GLU A 89 -20.47 -14.98 6.42
C GLU A 89 -20.87 -13.99 7.52
N SER A 90 -22.09 -14.14 8.05
CA SER A 90 -22.70 -13.18 9.00
C SER A 90 -21.80 -12.88 10.20
N TYR A 91 -21.17 -13.91 10.78
CA TYR A 91 -20.27 -13.74 11.92
C TYR A 91 -19.15 -12.71 11.65
N PHE A 92 -18.45 -12.81 10.52
CA PHE A 92 -17.34 -11.90 10.19
C PHE A 92 -17.84 -10.53 9.72
N ARG A 93 -18.97 -10.52 9.01
CA ARG A 93 -19.63 -9.29 8.56
C ARG A 93 -20.06 -8.40 9.72
N ASP A 94 -20.73 -8.98 10.71
CA ASP A 94 -21.27 -8.25 11.87
C ASP A 94 -20.14 -7.68 12.74
N LEU A 95 -19.02 -8.40 12.83
CA LEU A 95 -17.81 -7.94 13.49
C LEU A 95 -17.01 -6.90 12.68
N LYS A 96 -17.38 -6.64 11.42
CA LYS A 96 -16.59 -5.87 10.45
C LYS A 96 -15.12 -6.29 10.46
N ALA A 97 -14.90 -7.61 10.51
CA ALA A 97 -13.57 -8.21 10.59
C ALA A 97 -13.39 -9.17 9.41
N PRO A 98 -12.25 -9.16 8.71
CA PRO A 98 -12.05 -10.05 7.58
C PRO A 98 -11.93 -11.50 8.06
N ASN A 99 -12.62 -12.43 7.41
CA ASN A 99 -12.37 -13.87 7.56
C ASN A 99 -10.85 -14.15 7.43
N PRO A 100 -10.21 -14.80 8.43
CA PRO A 100 -8.77 -15.00 8.46
C PRO A 100 -8.18 -15.73 7.25
N ILE A 101 -8.92 -16.68 6.65
CA ILE A 101 -8.46 -17.43 5.48
C ILE A 101 -8.40 -16.51 4.26
N ILE A 102 -9.42 -15.67 4.07
CA ILE A 102 -9.47 -14.70 2.97
C ILE A 102 -8.37 -13.66 3.14
N LEU A 103 -8.23 -13.11 4.35
CA LEU A 103 -7.16 -12.14 4.63
C LEU A 103 -5.77 -12.73 4.37
N LYS A 104 -5.52 -13.98 4.76
CA LYS A 104 -4.23 -14.65 4.50
C LYS A 104 -3.94 -14.77 3.01
N ARG A 105 -4.93 -15.13 2.19
CA ARG A 105 -4.78 -15.20 0.72
C ARG A 105 -4.52 -13.84 0.11
N LEU A 106 -5.26 -12.83 0.55
CA LEU A 106 -5.09 -11.46 0.10
C LEU A 106 -3.72 -10.89 0.46
N ASN A 107 -3.23 -11.17 1.67
CA ASN A 107 -1.86 -10.84 2.07
C ASN A 107 -0.84 -11.51 1.14
N GLY A 108 -1.05 -12.77 0.74
CA GLY A 108 -0.21 -13.44 -0.25
C GLY A 108 -0.14 -12.66 -1.56
N LEU A 109 -1.27 -12.17 -2.08
CA LEU A 109 -1.30 -11.33 -3.28
C LEU A 109 -0.60 -9.98 -3.07
N MET A 110 -0.83 -9.32 -1.93
CA MET A 110 -0.21 -8.02 -1.64
C MET A 110 1.31 -8.12 -1.50
N ASN A 111 1.82 -9.25 -1.01
CA ASN A 111 3.25 -9.50 -0.94
C ASN A 111 3.93 -9.46 -2.32
N TRP A 112 3.27 -9.98 -3.36
CA TRP A 112 3.78 -9.93 -4.74
C TRP A 112 3.74 -8.53 -5.36
N MET A 113 3.04 -7.59 -4.73
CA MET A 113 2.91 -6.20 -5.21
C MET A 113 3.90 -5.25 -4.54
N LEU A 114 4.66 -5.72 -3.54
CA LEU A 114 5.77 -4.95 -2.98
C LEU A 114 6.97 -5.01 -3.93
N TRP A 115 7.67 -3.88 -4.04
CA TRP A 115 8.90 -3.77 -4.80
C TRP A 115 10.00 -4.55 -4.10
N ASP A 116 10.81 -5.26 -4.88
CA ASP A 116 11.99 -5.93 -4.36
C ASP A 116 13.09 -4.89 -4.12
N TRP A 117 13.02 -4.27 -2.93
CA TRP A 117 13.98 -3.26 -2.52
C TRP A 117 15.41 -3.79 -2.38
N LYS A 118 15.56 -5.10 -2.10
CA LYS A 118 16.86 -5.73 -1.99
C LYS A 118 17.49 -5.83 -3.38
N GLU A 119 16.74 -6.36 -4.35
CA GLU A 119 17.18 -6.41 -5.75
C GLU A 119 17.51 -5.01 -6.28
N TYR A 120 16.69 -4.01 -5.95
CA TYR A 120 16.96 -2.62 -6.33
C TYR A 120 18.28 -2.10 -5.74
N GLN A 121 18.54 -2.29 -4.45
CA GLN A 121 19.80 -1.87 -3.82
C GLN A 121 21.02 -2.57 -4.44
N ASP A 122 20.91 -3.87 -4.69
CA ASP A 122 21.98 -4.69 -5.27
C ASP A 122 22.30 -4.27 -6.72
N GLN A 123 21.28 -3.99 -7.53
CA GLN A 123 21.46 -3.59 -8.94
C GLN A 123 22.00 -2.18 -9.09
N PHE A 124 21.55 -1.23 -8.24
CA PHE A 124 21.88 0.18 -8.42
C PHE A 124 23.11 0.64 -7.65
N ARG A 125 23.76 -0.24 -6.85
CA ARG A 125 24.95 0.06 -6.03
C ARG A 125 24.89 1.49 -5.50
N ILE A 126 23.84 1.79 -4.72
CA ILE A 126 23.66 3.14 -4.17
C ILE A 126 24.82 3.37 -3.20
N THR A 127 25.90 3.95 -3.71
CA THR A 127 27.07 4.33 -2.91
C THR A 127 26.62 5.49 -2.04
N THR A 128 26.24 5.19 -0.80
CA THR A 128 26.12 6.18 0.26
C THR A 128 27.49 6.85 0.38
N HIS A 129 27.61 8.09 -0.06
CA HIS A 129 28.76 8.95 0.21
C HIS A 129 28.45 9.82 1.42
#